data_AF-A0A381ZVL6-F1
#
_entry.id   AF-A0A381ZVL6-F1
#
_cell.length_a   1.000
_cell.length_b   1.000
_cell.length_c   1.000
_cell.angle_alpha   90.00
_cell.angle_beta   90.00
_cell.angle_gamma   90.00
#
_symmetry.space_group_name_H-M   'P 1'
#
loop_
_entity.id
_entity.type
_entity.pdbx_description
1 polymer ?
#
loop_
_entity_poly.entity_id
_entity_poly.type
_entity_poly.pdbx_seq_one_letter_code
_entity_poly.pdbx_strand_id
1 'polypeptide(L)'
;MNPADQIRDLFSERGHLAYGEGVSELQHALQAASLAQKDNAPNSLIVAALLHDIGHLLHGLSEDVAEQGIDGHHERIGEKWLEKYFGPEISQPVRLHVAAKRYQCTVNPDYLAQLSPASLKSFILQGDKMNGD
;
A
#
# COMPACT_ATOMS: atom_id res chain seq x y z
N MET A 1 -14.36 11.92 -15.76
CA MET A 1 -12.88 11.95 -15.87
C MET A 1 -12.42 10.50 -15.89
N ASN A 2 -11.47 10.14 -16.76
CA ASN A 2 -10.97 8.77 -16.89
C ASN A 2 -10.20 8.38 -15.60
N PRO A 3 -10.41 7.19 -15.01
CA PRO A 3 -9.66 6.75 -13.83
C PRO A 3 -8.14 6.80 -14.02
N ALA A 4 -7.65 6.51 -15.23
CA ALA A 4 -6.21 6.59 -15.51
C ALA A 4 -5.67 8.03 -15.41
N ASP A 5 -6.46 9.02 -15.80
CA ASP A 5 -6.09 10.44 -15.66
C ASP A 5 -6.06 10.83 -14.19
N GLN A 6 -7.06 10.42 -13.41
CA GLN A 6 -7.10 10.69 -11.96
C GLN A 6 -5.92 10.08 -11.21
N ILE A 7 -5.55 8.84 -11.53
CA ILE A 7 -4.38 8.18 -10.94
C ILE A 7 -3.10 8.96 -11.29
N ARG A 8 -2.95 9.37 -12.55
CA ARG A 8 -1.81 10.15 -13.00
C ARG A 8 -1.73 11.51 -12.31
N ASP A 9 -2.86 12.19 -12.13
CA ASP A 9 -2.93 13.47 -11.44
C ASP A 9 -2.54 13.30 -9.97
N LEU A 10 -3.05 12.28 -9.27
CA LEU A 10 -2.68 11.97 -7.89
C LEU A 10 -1.16 11.74 -7.73
N PHE A 11 -0.56 10.92 -8.59
CA PHE A 11 0.89 10.70 -8.55
C PHE A 11 1.69 11.94 -8.97
N SER A 12 1.17 12.77 -9.87
CA SER A 12 1.84 14.03 -10.26
C SER A 12 1.84 15.05 -9.11
N GLU A 13 0.72 15.16 -8.40
CA GLU A 13 0.57 16.10 -7.29
C GLU A 13 1.29 15.63 -6.02
N ARG A 14 1.22 14.34 -5.69
CA ARG A 14 1.61 13.81 -4.38
C ARG A 14 2.59 12.65 -4.43
N GLY A 15 2.92 12.13 -5.61
CA GLY A 15 3.85 11.00 -5.75
C GLY A 15 5.29 11.32 -5.38
N HIS A 16 5.65 12.60 -5.25
CA HIS A 16 6.97 13.04 -4.80
C HIS A 16 7.14 13.04 -3.27
N LEU A 17 6.06 12.86 -2.52
CA LEU A 17 6.07 12.79 -1.06
C LEU A 17 6.90 11.59 -0.59
N ALA A 18 7.50 11.72 0.59
CA ALA A 18 8.39 10.71 1.14
C ALA A 18 7.60 9.49 1.62
N TYR A 19 8.01 8.29 1.21
CA TYR A 19 7.46 7.03 1.72
C TYR A 19 8.05 6.64 3.09
N GLY A 20 9.20 7.22 3.46
CA GLY A 20 9.90 6.92 4.72
C GLY A 20 11.08 5.95 4.60
N GLU A 21 11.37 5.43 3.40
CA GLU A 21 12.40 4.41 3.15
C GLU A 21 13.44 4.84 2.10
N GLY A 22 13.74 6.14 2.03
CA GLY A 22 14.67 6.70 1.05
C GLY A 22 14.14 6.69 -0.40
N VAL A 23 12.85 6.42 -0.57
CA VAL A 23 12.11 6.51 -1.83
C VAL A 23 10.87 7.38 -1.66
N SER A 24 10.37 7.92 -2.77
CA SER A 24 9.06 8.59 -2.83
C SER A 24 7.92 7.58 -3.04
N GLU A 25 6.69 8.00 -2.75
CA GLU A 25 5.46 7.23 -3.00
C GLU A 25 5.39 6.69 -4.44
N LEU A 26 5.71 7.53 -5.44
CA LEU A 26 5.73 7.13 -6.85
C LEU A 26 6.83 6.09 -7.14
N GLN A 27 8.03 6.27 -6.59
CA GLN A 27 9.12 5.32 -6.79
C GLN A 27 8.79 3.95 -6.20
N HIS A 28 8.23 3.91 -4.99
CA HIS A 28 7.77 2.67 -4.35
C HIS A 28 6.71 1.97 -5.19
N ALA A 29 5.66 2.70 -5.60
CA ALA A 29 4.59 2.19 -6.44
C ALA A 29 5.11 1.60 -7.78
N LEU A 30 6.00 2.32 -8.47
CA LEU A 30 6.58 1.88 -9.74
C LEU A 30 7.48 0.65 -9.57
N GLN A 31 8.26 0.58 -8.49
CA GLN A 31 9.10 -0.58 -8.21
C GLN A 31 8.26 -1.83 -7.93
N ALA A 32 7.21 -1.72 -7.11
CA ALA A 32 6.29 -2.82 -6.83
C ALA A 32 5.63 -3.35 -8.13
N ALA A 33 5.12 -2.45 -8.97
CA ALA A 33 4.53 -2.80 -10.25
C ALA A 33 5.56 -3.43 -11.22
N SER A 34 6.79 -2.89 -11.26
CA SER A 34 7.86 -3.42 -12.11
C SER A 34 8.29 -4.83 -11.69
N LEU A 35 8.33 -5.12 -10.39
CA LEU A 35 8.63 -6.46 -9.88
C LEU A 35 7.52 -7.45 -10.24
N ALA A 36 6.25 -7.08 -10.06
CA ALA A 36 5.12 -7.90 -10.48
C ALA A 36 5.15 -8.19 -12.00
N GLN A 37 5.48 -7.18 -12.80
CA GLN A 37 5.61 -7.34 -14.25
C GLN A 37 6.75 -8.29 -14.63
N LYS A 38 7.92 -8.18 -13.97
CA LYS A 38 9.07 -9.08 -14.20
C LYS A 38 8.77 -10.53 -13.84
N ASP A 39 7.88 -10.75 -12.87
CA ASP A 39 7.40 -12.08 -12.48
C ASP A 39 6.30 -12.63 -13.40
N ASN A 40 5.99 -11.94 -14.51
CA ASN A 40 4.89 -12.29 -15.43
C ASN A 40 3.52 -12.40 -14.73
N ALA A 41 3.30 -11.59 -13.69
CA ALA A 41 2.03 -11.51 -13.01
C ALA A 41 0.90 -11.05 -13.97
N PRO A 42 -0.36 -11.45 -13.73
CA PRO A 42 -1.49 -10.93 -14.47
C PRO A 42 -1.58 -9.40 -14.40
N ASN A 43 -2.10 -8.76 -15.45
CA ASN A 43 -2.25 -7.30 -15.50
C ASN A 43 -2.97 -6.71 -14.29
N SER A 44 -3.98 -7.41 -13.76
CA SER A 44 -4.70 -6.99 -12.55
C SER A 44 -3.78 -6.89 -11.33
N LEU A 45 -2.86 -7.85 -11.15
CA LEU A 45 -1.91 -7.84 -10.04
C LEU A 45 -0.82 -6.78 -10.23
N ILE A 46 -0.39 -6.53 -11.47
CA ILE A 46 0.54 -5.42 -11.78
C ILE A 46 -0.11 -4.08 -11.39
N VAL A 47 -1.37 -3.87 -11.76
CA VAL A 47 -2.13 -2.67 -11.39
C VAL A 47 -2.37 -2.60 -9.88
N ALA A 48 -2.71 -3.71 -9.23
CA ALA A 48 -2.86 -3.74 -7.79
C ALA A 48 -1.56 -3.40 -7.05
N ALA A 49 -0.42 -3.92 -7.51
CA ALA A 49 0.90 -3.58 -6.97
C ALA A 49 1.23 -2.09 -7.15
N LEU A 50 0.91 -1.51 -8.31
CA LEU A 50 1.08 -0.07 -8.55
C LEU A 50 0.22 0.78 -7.59
N LEU A 51 -0.97 0.32 -7.24
CA LEU A 51 -1.98 1.14 -6.55
C LEU A 51 -2.20 0.74 -5.08
N HIS A 52 -1.45 -0.22 -4.54
CA HIS A 52 -1.70 -0.75 -3.18
C HIS A 52 -1.63 0.33 -2.09
N ASP A 53 -0.74 1.31 -2.27
CA ASP A 53 -0.54 2.42 -1.35
C ASP A 53 -1.24 3.72 -1.79
N ILE A 54 -2.12 3.70 -2.81
CA ILE A 54 -2.81 4.92 -3.32
C ILE A 54 -3.61 5.65 -2.24
N GLY A 55 -4.03 4.93 -1.19
CA GLY A 55 -4.68 5.53 -0.02
C GLY A 55 -3.87 6.64 0.65
N HIS A 56 -2.52 6.54 0.63
CA HIS A 56 -1.63 7.57 1.14
C HIS A 56 -1.76 8.89 0.36
N LEU A 57 -1.98 8.80 -0.94
CA LEU A 57 -2.20 9.98 -1.79
C LEU A 57 -3.60 10.58 -1.61
N LEU A 58 -4.55 9.81 -1.08
CA LEU A 58 -5.96 10.21 -0.98
C LEU A 58 -6.34 10.81 0.38
N HIS A 59 -5.75 10.36 1.48
CA HIS A 59 -6.22 10.70 2.83
C HIS A 59 -5.83 12.11 3.29
N GLY A 60 -4.80 12.72 2.68
CA GLY A 60 -4.37 14.09 2.98
C GLY A 60 -3.80 14.29 4.40
N LEU A 61 -3.50 13.20 5.11
CA LEU A 61 -2.75 13.21 6.36
C LEU A 61 -1.28 13.53 6.04
N SER A 62 -0.57 14.06 7.04
CA SER A 62 0.85 14.35 6.91
C SER A 62 1.69 13.06 6.82
N GLU A 63 2.88 13.18 6.22
CA GLU A 63 3.83 12.05 6.07
C GLU A 63 4.23 11.43 7.42
N ASP A 64 4.19 12.22 8.50
CA ASP A 64 4.52 11.81 9.87
C ASP A 64 3.33 11.24 10.65
N VAL A 65 2.20 10.91 10.00
CA VAL A 65 1.00 10.39 10.68
C VAL A 65 1.28 9.11 11.50
N ALA A 66 2.16 8.25 10.99
CA ALA A 66 2.63 7.07 11.72
C ALA A 66 3.50 7.48 12.93
N GLU A 67 4.32 8.53 12.81
CA GLU A 67 5.10 9.11 13.91
C GLU A 67 4.21 9.64 15.03
N GLN A 68 3.02 10.12 14.68
CA GLN A 68 1.99 10.58 15.61
C GLN A 68 1.18 9.42 16.23
N GLY A 69 1.47 8.17 15.86
CA GLY A 69 0.79 6.98 16.40
C GLY A 69 -0.60 6.73 15.82
N ILE A 70 -0.87 7.25 14.61
CA ILE A 70 -2.17 7.14 13.96
C ILE A 70 -2.08 6.16 12.79
N ASP A 71 -2.98 5.16 12.76
CA ASP A 71 -3.20 4.32 11.58
C ASP A 71 -4.11 5.06 10.59
N GLY A 72 -3.56 5.38 9.42
CA GLY A 72 -4.27 6.09 8.36
C GLY A 72 -5.29 5.24 7.60
N HIS A 73 -5.33 3.92 7.84
CA HIS A 73 -6.21 2.97 7.16
C HIS A 73 -6.19 3.12 5.63
N HIS A 74 -4.98 3.34 5.07
CA HIS A 74 -4.80 3.67 3.67
C HIS A 74 -5.25 2.54 2.75
N GLU A 75 -5.18 1.29 3.20
CA GLU A 75 -5.67 0.11 2.49
C GLU A 75 -7.19 0.17 2.25
N ARG A 76 -7.95 0.67 3.22
CA ARG A 76 -9.42 0.83 3.10
C ARG A 76 -9.79 2.04 2.27
N ILE A 77 -9.03 3.13 2.40
CA ILE A 77 -9.27 4.34 1.60
C ILE A 77 -8.99 4.05 0.12
N GLY A 78 -7.87 3.36 -0.16
CA GLY A 78 -7.50 2.90 -1.49
C GLY A 78 -8.52 1.96 -2.10
N GLU A 79 -8.95 0.92 -1.36
CA GLU A 79 -10.00 -0.01 -1.82
C GLU A 79 -11.28 0.74 -2.21
N LYS A 80 -11.88 1.52 -1.30
CA LYS A 80 -13.13 2.24 -1.58
C LYS A 80 -13.05 3.20 -2.75
N TRP A 81 -11.86 3.76 -3.01
CA TRP A 81 -11.64 4.61 -4.17
C TRP A 81 -11.56 3.78 -5.45
N LEU A 82 -10.81 2.67 -5.44
CA LEU A 82 -10.61 1.77 -6.58
C LEU A 82 -11.89 1.01 -6.97
N GLU A 83 -12.75 0.63 -6.04
CA GLU A 83 -14.02 -0.08 -6.31
C GLU A 83 -14.98 0.71 -7.21
N LYS A 84 -14.79 2.03 -7.33
CA LYS A 84 -15.58 2.86 -8.25
C LYS A 84 -15.21 2.62 -9.72
N TYR A 85 -14.05 2.05 -9.99
CA TYR A 85 -13.43 1.99 -11.32
C TYR A 85 -12.93 0.60 -11.71
N PHE A 86 -12.54 -0.23 -10.74
CA PHE A 86 -11.91 -1.54 -10.94
C PHE A 86 -12.66 -2.64 -10.19
N GLY A 87 -12.51 -3.88 -10.66
CA GLY A 87 -13.08 -5.07 -10.03
C GLY A 87 -12.29 -5.55 -8.80
N PRO A 88 -12.80 -6.61 -8.12
CA PRO A 88 -12.21 -7.15 -6.92
C PRO A 88 -10.78 -7.68 -7.11
N GLU A 89 -10.40 -8.05 -8.34
CA GLU A 89 -9.05 -8.47 -8.69
C GLU A 89 -7.98 -7.38 -8.48
N ILE A 90 -8.39 -6.12 -8.38
CA ILE A 90 -7.51 -4.99 -8.04
C ILE A 90 -7.85 -4.45 -6.65
N SER A 91 -9.13 -4.18 -6.34
CA SER A 91 -9.49 -3.52 -5.09
C SER A 91 -9.22 -4.38 -3.84
N GLN A 92 -9.41 -5.71 -3.91
CA GLN A 92 -9.22 -6.59 -2.76
C GLN A 92 -7.75 -6.79 -2.39
N PRO A 93 -6.80 -7.01 -3.33
CA PRO A 93 -5.38 -7.01 -2.99
C PRO A 93 -4.94 -5.70 -2.32
N VAL A 94 -5.41 -4.55 -2.81
CA VAL A 94 -5.16 -3.25 -2.15
C VAL A 94 -5.73 -3.23 -0.74
N ARG A 95 -6.97 -3.67 -0.53
CA ARG A 95 -7.58 -3.76 0.82
C ARG A 95 -6.80 -4.66 1.78
N LEU A 96 -6.28 -5.77 1.27
CA LEU A 96 -5.74 -6.86 2.07
C LEU A 96 -4.25 -6.75 2.31
N HIS A 97 -3.52 -5.82 1.67
CA HIS A 97 -2.05 -5.82 1.75
C HIS A 97 -1.52 -5.57 3.18
N VAL A 98 -2.21 -4.78 4.01
CA VAL A 98 -1.90 -4.63 5.44
C VAL A 98 -2.14 -5.94 6.20
N ALA A 99 -3.27 -6.61 5.95
CA ALA A 99 -3.56 -7.91 6.54
C ALA A 99 -2.54 -8.97 6.09
N ALA A 100 -2.10 -8.94 4.83
CA ALA A 100 -1.07 -9.82 4.30
C ALA A 100 0.27 -9.63 5.02
N LYS A 101 0.68 -8.38 5.27
CA LYS A 101 1.87 -8.07 6.11
C LYS A 101 1.73 -8.68 7.50
N ARG A 102 0.59 -8.46 8.17
CA ARG A 102 0.34 -9.00 9.52
C ARG A 102 0.34 -10.53 9.55
N TYR A 103 -0.28 -11.15 8.55
CA TYR A 103 -0.30 -12.60 8.39
C TYR A 103 1.12 -13.16 8.21
N GLN A 104 1.92 -12.60 7.29
CA GLN A 104 3.30 -13.04 7.08
C GLN A 104 4.15 -12.90 8.34
N CYS A 105 4.04 -11.79 9.08
CA CYS A 105 4.73 -11.63 10.37
C CYS A 105 4.27 -12.63 11.45
N THR A 106 3.10 -13.23 11.29
CA THR A 106 2.53 -14.21 12.22
C THR A 106 2.99 -15.62 11.90
N VAL A 107 2.93 -16.02 10.61
CA VAL A 107 3.17 -17.41 10.19
C VAL A 107 4.62 -17.67 9.75
N ASN A 108 5.36 -16.62 9.37
CA ASN A 108 6.74 -16.72 8.94
C ASN A 108 7.65 -16.05 9.98
N PRO A 109 8.43 -16.83 10.77
CA PRO A 109 9.23 -16.29 11.86
C PRO A 109 10.29 -15.29 11.39
N ASP A 110 10.76 -15.39 10.14
CA ASP A 110 11.83 -14.55 9.60
C ASP A 110 11.29 -13.27 8.93
N TYR A 111 9.99 -13.16 8.69
CA TYR A 111 9.42 -12.06 7.91
C TYR A 111 9.42 -10.74 8.70
N LEU A 112 9.21 -10.79 10.02
CA LEU A 112 9.21 -9.60 10.87
C LEU A 112 10.56 -8.86 10.81
N ALA A 113 11.67 -9.59 10.72
CA ALA A 113 13.02 -9.03 10.62
C ALA A 113 13.31 -8.40 9.24
N GLN A 114 12.48 -8.66 8.24
CA GLN A 114 12.60 -8.09 6.89
C GLN A 114 11.80 -6.81 6.72
N LEU A 115 10.95 -6.46 7.71
CA LEU A 115 10.24 -5.19 7.66
C LEU A 115 11.22 -4.03 7.75
N SER A 116 11.00 -3.06 6.88
CA SER A 116 11.66 -1.77 6.97
C SER A 116 11.21 -1.02 8.23
N PRO A 117 11.97 -0.01 8.71
CA PRO A 117 11.57 0.78 9.89
C PRO A 117 10.14 1.36 9.82
N ALA A 118 9.74 1.94 8.67
CA ALA A 118 8.39 2.47 8.47
C ALA A 118 7.33 1.35 8.45
N SER A 119 7.64 0.21 7.83
CA SER A 119 6.76 -0.95 7.80
C SER A 119 6.56 -1.58 9.17
N LEU A 120 7.61 -1.63 10.00
CA LEU A 120 7.57 -2.12 11.38
C LEU A 120 6.76 -1.21 12.27
N LYS A 121 6.93 0.11 12.13
CA LYS A 121 6.15 1.09 12.88
C LYS A 121 4.66 1.01 12.58
N SER A 122 4.31 1.04 11.29
CA SER A 122 2.91 0.89 10.85
C SER A 122 2.34 -0.48 11.24
N PHE A 123 3.14 -1.54 11.22
CA PHE A 123 2.72 -2.88 11.65
C PHE A 123 2.22 -2.91 13.10
N ILE A 124 2.92 -2.25 14.02
CA ILE A 124 2.49 -2.13 15.43
C ILE A 124 1.16 -1.37 15.53
N LEU A 125 1.04 -0.24 14.81
CA LEU A 125 -0.19 0.57 14.80
C LEU A 125 -1.39 -0.17 14.20
N GLN A 126 -1.14 -1.06 13.25
CA GLN A 126 -2.13 -1.86 12.54
C GLN A 126 -2.56 -3.12 13.33
N GLY A 127 -2.13 -3.25 14.59
CA GLY A 127 -2.55 -4.32 15.48
C GLY A 127 -1.62 -5.54 15.50
N ASP A 128 -0.35 -5.38 15.13
CA ASP A 128 0.71 -6.39 15.30
C ASP A 128 0.36 -7.75 14.66
N LYS A 129 0.92 -8.86 15.15
CA LYS A 129 0.61 -10.23 14.72
C LYS A 129 -0.88 -10.50 14.81
N MET A 130 -1.36 -11.35 13.92
CA MET A 130 -2.73 -11.85 13.96
C MET A 130 -2.88 -12.82 15.12
N ASN A 131 -4.03 -12.76 15.79
CA ASN A 131 -4.43 -13.75 16.78
C ASN A 131 -5.25 -14.84 16.07
N GLY A 132 -5.13 -16.08 16.54
CA GLY A 132 -5.96 -17.20 16.09
C GLY A 132 -7.25 -17.28 16.87
N ASP A 133 -8.16 -16.32 16.66
CA ASP A 133 -9.55 -16.43 17.10
C ASP A 133 -10.43 -16.92 15.94
#